data_AF-S3ACN2-F1
#
_entry.id   AF-S3ACN2-F1
#
_cell.length_a   1.000
_cell.length_b   1.000
_cell.length_c   1.000
_cell.angle_alpha   90.00
_cell.angle_beta   90.00
_cell.angle_gamma   90.00
#
_symmetry.space_group_name_H-M   'P 1'
#
loop_
_entity.id
_entity.type
_entity.pdbx_description
1 polymer ?
#
loop_
_entity_poly.entity_id
_entity_poly.type
_entity_poly.pdbx_seq_one_letter_code
_entity_poly.pdbx_strand_id
1 'polypeptide(L)'
;MTAAQTMPDELRAAFEAYERAILTNDLDALDAAFAPGDRTLRGDGAGLLVGHDAISAFRGARGGVSARTIERVEYRPLAEGVALIVAVSRFAAGGTGLQTQVWEQIEGRWLITAAHVTPRSVAFDRSIWRTVGDPLYQGAWEGPLSGLTVAVKDLFAIKGYRIGAGNPTYLDSARAETTSAPAVGDLLRGGASLRGIARTDEFAYSIAGDNAHYGTPPNAAVPGALPGGSSSGPASAVALGHADIALATDTAGSVRVPASYQGLWGLRTTHDLVPRQGLLPLAQSFDTVGWLTRDGATLQAVADWCLSYDGSDSTDSVFGASAADLPWRFRVPTEALAAAEPATRAAFEELIAASALPIEQVSLGDLDDYLVPFRTVQGAEAWRNNGDWLRAHPGSTGPAVAERFRAAAAVTAADESAARAALQPLRDTLHALVRDAVLLLPTVPGPAPSRSATGAQVDAVRTDTLRLTTPAAVGGLPALSVPLLTVDGAGGSAPVGVSLVSRAGTDIALVRLGRALHARITETESV
;
A
#
# COMPACT_ATOMS: atom_id res chain seq x y z
N MET A 1 2.60 -5.74 38.28
CA MET A 1 2.35 -4.66 37.29
C MET A 1 3.04 -3.42 37.82
N THR A 2 4.24 -3.11 37.33
CA THR A 2 4.93 -1.85 37.63
C THR A 2 4.11 -0.70 37.04
N ALA A 3 3.82 0.32 37.85
CA ALA A 3 3.16 1.53 37.36
C ALA A 3 3.96 2.09 36.17
N ALA A 4 3.27 2.42 35.07
CA ALA A 4 3.91 3.08 33.93
C ALA A 4 4.53 4.38 34.43
N GLN A 5 5.86 4.46 34.45
CA GLN A 5 6.56 5.67 34.87
C GLN A 5 6.32 6.76 33.81
N THR A 6 5.75 7.88 34.25
CA THR A 6 5.48 9.04 33.40
C THR A 6 6.76 9.86 33.20
N MET A 7 6.94 10.37 31.98
CA MET A 7 8.05 11.26 31.63
C MET A 7 7.92 12.57 32.43
N PRO A 8 9.00 13.05 33.11
CA PRO A 8 8.99 14.34 33.81
C PRO A 8 8.60 15.51 32.91
N ASP A 9 7.86 16.49 33.43
CA ASP A 9 7.35 17.62 32.65
C ASP A 9 8.48 18.49 32.07
N GLU A 10 9.57 18.67 32.81
CA GLU A 10 10.75 19.41 32.33
C GLU A 10 11.43 18.70 31.15
N LEU A 11 11.54 17.38 31.20
CA LEU A 11 12.08 16.57 30.12
C LEU A 11 11.15 16.59 28.90
N ARG A 12 9.84 16.53 29.12
CA ARG A 12 8.82 16.67 28.07
C ARG A 12 8.97 18.02 27.36
N ALA A 13 9.04 19.12 28.12
CA ALA A 13 9.17 20.46 27.58
C ALA A 13 10.48 20.63 26.79
N ALA A 14 11.60 20.08 27.27
CA ALA A 14 12.87 20.08 26.58
C ALA A 14 12.81 19.30 25.24
N PHE A 15 12.21 18.12 25.26
CA PHE A 15 11.99 17.31 24.06
C PHE A 15 11.11 18.03 23.02
N GLU A 16 9.99 18.62 23.46
CA GLU A 16 9.10 19.38 22.56
C GLU A 16 9.76 20.64 22.00
N ALA A 17 10.59 21.33 22.79
CA ALA A 17 11.38 22.46 22.32
C ALA A 17 12.39 22.04 21.26
N TYR A 18 13.08 20.92 21.46
CA TYR A 18 13.98 20.33 20.48
C TYR A 18 13.27 19.99 19.17
N GLU A 19 12.08 19.38 19.23
CA GLU A 19 11.31 19.07 18.02
C GLU A 19 10.84 20.31 17.25
N ARG A 20 10.37 21.34 17.97
CA ARG A 20 10.04 22.62 17.33
C ARG A 20 11.25 23.21 16.62
N ALA A 21 12.41 23.20 17.26
CA ALA A 21 13.65 23.71 16.70
C ALA A 21 14.10 22.94 15.44
N ILE A 22 13.85 21.62 15.36
CA ILE A 22 14.08 20.84 14.13
C ILE A 22 13.21 21.36 12.99
N LEU A 23 11.92 21.58 13.25
CA LEU A 23 10.95 21.97 12.22
C LEU A 23 11.14 23.40 11.74
N THR A 24 11.54 24.31 12.63
CA THR A 24 11.83 25.71 12.28
C THR A 24 13.26 25.92 11.80
N ASN A 25 14.08 24.87 11.81
CA ASN A 25 15.52 24.93 11.52
C ASN A 25 16.26 25.96 12.40
N ASP A 26 15.89 26.05 13.68
CA ASP A 26 16.51 26.92 14.68
C ASP A 26 17.83 26.29 15.16
N LEU A 27 18.94 26.67 14.52
CA LEU A 27 20.25 26.08 14.78
C LEU A 27 20.75 26.34 16.20
N ASP A 28 20.45 27.50 16.77
CA ASP A 28 20.91 27.89 18.11
C ASP A 28 20.18 27.07 19.18
N ALA A 29 18.85 26.92 19.07
CA ALA A 29 18.08 26.08 19.98
C ALA A 29 18.46 24.60 19.88
N LEU A 30 18.76 24.13 18.67
CA LEU A 30 19.22 22.76 18.42
C LEU A 30 20.61 22.48 19.00
N ASP A 31 21.51 23.46 18.94
CA ASP A 31 22.83 23.38 19.53
C ASP A 31 22.77 23.37 21.06
N ALA A 32 21.96 24.27 21.63
CA ALA A 32 21.74 24.41 23.07
C ALA A 32 21.02 23.21 23.71
N ALA A 33 20.42 22.33 22.92
CA ALA A 33 19.77 21.11 23.38
C ALA A 33 20.74 19.94 23.63
N PHE A 34 21.98 20.02 23.10
CA PHE A 34 23.00 18.99 23.29
C PHE A 34 23.90 19.33 24.48
N ALA A 35 24.33 18.30 25.21
CA ALA A 35 25.27 18.48 26.30
C ALA A 35 26.62 18.97 25.78
N PRO A 36 27.28 19.93 26.46
CA PRO A 36 28.61 20.37 26.09
C PRO A 36 29.65 19.26 26.35
N GLY A 37 30.78 19.35 25.66
CA GLY A 37 31.94 18.48 25.90
C GLY A 37 32.18 17.42 24.83
N ASP A 38 33.25 16.66 25.01
CA ASP A 38 33.82 15.72 24.04
C ASP A 38 33.15 14.34 24.04
N ARG A 39 32.28 14.06 25.02
CA ARG A 39 31.59 12.77 25.17
C ARG A 39 30.22 12.71 24.51
N THR A 40 29.69 13.85 24.06
CA THR A 40 28.36 13.93 23.45
C THR A 40 28.35 13.26 22.09
N LEU A 41 27.37 12.40 21.82
CA LEU A 41 27.31 11.60 20.61
C LEU A 41 26.11 11.96 19.75
N ARG A 42 26.30 12.00 18.43
CA ARG A 42 25.18 12.02 17.47
C ARG A 42 25.50 11.16 16.26
N GLY A 43 24.67 10.17 16.00
CA GLY A 43 24.78 9.30 14.83
C GLY A 43 23.55 9.34 13.92
N ASP A 44 23.76 9.00 12.67
CA ASP A 44 22.72 8.66 11.70
C ASP A 44 23.27 7.67 10.66
N GLY A 45 22.55 7.50 9.53
CA GLY A 45 23.02 6.66 8.43
C GLY A 45 24.30 7.14 7.73
N ALA A 46 24.76 8.37 7.95
CA ALA A 46 25.99 8.92 7.36
C ALA A 46 27.22 8.75 8.26
N GLY A 47 27.04 8.43 9.55
CA GLY A 47 28.15 8.18 10.47
C GLY A 47 27.88 8.62 11.90
N LEU A 48 28.94 8.63 12.71
CA LEU A 48 28.92 9.05 14.12
C LEU A 48 29.75 10.33 14.30
N LEU A 49 29.15 11.32 14.95
CA LEU A 49 29.81 12.53 15.44
C LEU A 49 30.04 12.38 16.94
N VAL A 50 31.23 12.77 17.38
CA VAL A 50 31.67 12.70 18.78
C VAL A 50 32.15 14.10 19.18
N GLY A 51 31.59 14.62 20.27
CA GLY A 51 31.84 15.97 20.79
C GLY A 51 30.81 17.00 20.31
N HIS A 52 30.45 17.93 21.19
CA HIS A 52 29.47 19.00 20.94
C HIS A 52 29.86 19.84 19.70
N ASP A 53 31.09 20.32 19.62
CA ASP A 53 31.57 21.14 18.49
C ASP A 53 31.39 20.46 17.11
N ALA A 54 31.61 19.14 17.03
CA ALA A 54 31.43 18.38 15.80
C ALA A 54 29.95 18.31 15.39
N ILE A 55 29.05 18.23 16.38
CA ILE A 55 27.60 18.23 16.19
C ILE A 55 27.13 19.63 15.76
N SER A 56 27.61 20.69 16.39
CA SER A 56 27.31 22.09 16.05
C SER A 56 27.73 22.41 14.62
N ALA A 57 28.96 22.05 14.24
CA ALA A 57 29.50 22.26 12.90
C ALA A 57 28.68 21.51 11.83
N PHE A 58 28.31 20.26 12.10
CA PHE A 58 27.46 19.48 11.21
C PHE A 58 26.08 20.13 11.01
N ARG A 59 25.47 20.65 12.07
CA ARG A 59 24.16 21.31 12.01
C ARG A 59 24.21 22.61 11.21
N GLY A 60 25.28 23.41 11.36
CA GLY A 60 25.49 24.64 10.59
C GLY A 60 25.56 24.41 9.07
N ALA A 61 25.94 23.20 8.63
CA ALA A 61 26.02 22.83 7.22
C ALA A 61 24.75 22.17 6.65
N ARG A 62 23.76 21.87 7.50
CA ARG A 62 22.57 21.10 7.12
C ARG A 62 21.41 22.01 6.69
N GLY A 63 20.64 21.60 5.68
CA GLY A 63 19.36 22.21 5.33
C GLY A 63 18.22 21.78 6.26
N GLY A 64 17.04 22.39 6.07
CA GLY A 64 15.83 22.05 6.82
C GLY A 64 15.39 20.59 6.65
N VAL A 65 14.59 20.10 7.60
CA VAL A 65 14.00 18.76 7.56
C VAL A 65 12.63 18.82 6.90
N SER A 66 12.27 17.82 6.08
CA SER A 66 10.91 17.70 5.54
C SER A 66 9.88 17.72 6.68
N ALA A 67 8.75 18.39 6.43
CA ALA A 67 7.66 18.47 7.40
C ALA A 67 7.25 17.09 7.93
N ARG A 68 7.11 16.99 9.26
CA ARG A 68 6.78 15.76 9.98
C ARG A 68 6.06 16.05 11.29
N THR A 69 5.36 15.07 11.83
CA THR A 69 4.77 15.08 13.17
C THR A 69 5.33 13.95 14.01
N ILE A 70 5.32 14.09 15.33
CA ILE A 70 5.66 13.01 16.26
C ILE A 70 4.41 12.18 16.52
N GLU A 71 4.47 10.91 16.14
CA GLU A 71 3.36 9.97 16.24
C GLU A 71 3.42 9.16 17.55
N ARG A 72 4.63 8.87 18.02
CA ARG A 72 4.84 8.07 19.24
C ARG A 72 6.10 8.50 19.96
N VAL A 73 6.04 8.49 21.30
CA VAL A 73 7.18 8.71 22.18
C VAL A 73 7.21 7.61 23.24
N GLU A 74 8.30 6.87 23.31
CA GLU A 74 8.60 5.90 24.35
C GLU A 74 9.64 6.48 25.31
N TYR A 75 9.30 6.49 26.60
CA TYR A 75 10.17 6.96 27.68
C TYR A 75 10.64 5.79 28.55
N ARG A 76 11.94 5.74 28.85
CA ARG A 76 12.52 4.78 29.81
C ARG A 76 13.55 5.50 30.69
N PRO A 77 13.34 5.63 32.02
CA PRO A 77 14.39 6.10 32.89
C PRO A 77 15.52 5.07 32.95
N LEU A 78 16.75 5.53 32.87
CA LEU A 78 17.95 4.68 32.92
C LEU A 78 18.65 4.80 34.27
N ALA A 79 18.66 6.01 34.85
CA ALA A 79 19.17 6.31 36.18
C ALA A 79 18.51 7.60 36.70
N GLU A 80 18.81 8.00 37.94
CA GLU A 80 18.44 9.33 38.43
C GLU A 80 19.03 10.41 37.50
N GLY A 81 18.19 11.32 37.01
CA GLY A 81 18.61 12.35 36.06
C GLY A 81 19.00 11.83 34.67
N VAL A 82 18.76 10.56 34.32
CA VAL A 82 19.10 10.00 32.98
C VAL A 82 17.92 9.24 32.39
N ALA A 83 17.55 9.58 31.16
CA ALA A 83 16.41 8.98 30.47
C ALA A 83 16.71 8.65 29.01
N LEU A 84 16.13 7.56 28.53
CA LEU A 84 16.03 7.23 27.12
C LEU A 84 14.67 7.70 26.59
N ILE A 85 14.70 8.46 25.51
CA ILE A 85 13.52 8.80 24.70
C ILE A 85 13.69 8.17 23.33
N VAL A 86 12.71 7.38 22.90
CA VAL A 86 12.60 6.93 21.51
C VAL A 86 11.34 7.52 20.92
N ALA A 87 11.49 8.39 19.91
CA ALA A 87 10.36 8.99 19.23
C ALA A 87 10.28 8.56 17.76
N VAL A 88 9.07 8.32 17.29
CA VAL A 88 8.75 7.97 15.90
C VAL A 88 8.06 9.17 15.26
N SER A 89 8.59 9.61 14.14
CA SER A 89 8.02 10.69 13.34
C SER A 89 7.33 10.16 12.10
N ARG A 90 6.22 10.78 11.69
CA ARG A 90 5.56 10.57 10.40
C ARG A 90 5.82 11.77 9.48
N PHE A 91 6.37 11.55 8.30
CA PHE A 91 6.65 12.63 7.35
C PHE A 91 5.42 12.94 6.48
N ALA A 92 5.20 14.22 6.17
CA ALA A 92 4.12 14.65 5.28
C ALA A 92 4.26 14.06 3.87
N ALA A 93 5.49 13.88 3.40
CA ALA A 93 5.80 13.25 2.12
C ALA A 93 5.78 11.70 2.16
N GLY A 94 5.32 11.09 3.26
CA GLY A 94 5.33 9.63 3.47
C GLY A 94 6.60 9.10 4.13
N GLY A 95 6.51 7.91 4.71
CA GLY A 95 7.57 7.26 5.49
C GLY A 95 7.65 7.72 6.95
N THR A 96 8.42 6.96 7.73
CA THR A 96 8.69 7.23 9.15
C THR A 96 10.16 7.54 9.39
N GLY A 97 10.41 8.32 10.43
CA GLY A 97 11.74 8.52 11.01
C GLY A 97 11.76 8.05 12.44
N LEU A 98 12.94 7.72 12.95
CA LEU A 98 13.12 7.30 14.33
C LEU A 98 14.26 8.10 14.95
N GLN A 99 14.05 8.60 16.16
CA GLN A 99 15.10 9.23 16.95
C GLN A 99 15.18 8.57 18.32
N THR A 100 16.37 8.10 18.65
CA THR A 100 16.71 7.53 19.95
C THR A 100 17.66 8.49 20.63
N GLN A 101 17.27 9.00 21.80
CA GLN A 101 18.02 10.02 22.52
C GLN A 101 18.20 9.60 23.97
N VAL A 102 19.42 9.71 24.47
CA VAL A 102 19.72 9.71 25.90
C VAL A 102 19.78 11.16 26.35
N TRP A 103 18.97 11.47 27.34
CA TRP A 103 18.86 12.77 27.99
C TRP A 103 19.42 12.66 29.40
N GLU A 104 20.22 13.65 29.79
CA GLU A 104 20.81 13.74 31.13
C GLU A 104 20.54 15.12 31.73
N GLN A 105 20.28 15.16 33.04
CA GLN A 105 20.11 16.40 33.79
C GLN A 105 21.49 16.96 34.16
N ILE A 106 21.90 18.02 33.47
CA ILE A 106 23.18 18.71 33.66
C ILE A 106 22.88 20.14 34.07
N GLU A 107 23.38 20.57 35.23
CA GLU A 107 23.18 21.92 35.77
C GLU A 107 21.69 22.35 35.82
N GLY A 108 20.81 21.41 36.15
CA GLY A 108 19.36 21.65 36.23
C GLY A 108 18.64 21.69 34.89
N ARG A 109 19.30 21.34 33.78
CA ARG A 109 18.70 21.27 32.44
C ARG A 109 18.77 19.87 31.87
N TRP A 110 17.73 19.44 31.18
CA TRP A 110 17.77 18.20 30.39
C TRP A 110 18.47 18.45 29.06
N LEU A 111 19.59 17.78 28.84
CA LEU A 111 20.39 17.90 27.62
C LEU A 111 20.60 16.52 26.98
N ILE A 112 20.68 16.49 25.65
CA ILE A 112 20.94 15.28 24.87
C ILE A 112 22.43 14.96 24.97
N THR A 113 22.76 13.79 25.52
CA THR A 113 24.15 13.29 25.61
C THR A 113 24.47 12.26 24.55
N ALA A 114 23.46 11.54 24.04
CA ALA A 114 23.60 10.68 22.88
C ALA A 114 22.33 10.73 22.02
N ALA A 115 22.48 10.83 20.70
CA ALA A 115 21.37 10.74 19.76
C ALA A 115 21.70 9.80 18.60
N HIS A 116 20.80 8.89 18.26
CA HIS A 116 20.76 8.23 16.96
C HIS A 116 19.53 8.71 16.22
N VAL A 117 19.70 9.21 14.99
CA VAL A 117 18.59 9.60 14.13
C VAL A 117 18.59 8.70 12.91
N THR A 118 17.57 7.87 12.78
CA THR A 118 17.25 7.19 11.54
C THR A 118 16.34 8.12 10.74
N PRO A 119 16.83 8.78 9.68
CA PRO A 119 15.97 9.58 8.83
C PRO A 119 14.97 8.67 8.12
N ARG A 120 14.06 9.28 7.36
CA ARG A 120 13.27 8.54 6.38
C ARG A 120 14.19 7.64 5.52
N SER A 121 13.79 6.39 5.33
CA SER A 121 14.58 5.38 4.61
C SER A 121 15.08 5.91 3.25
N VAL A 122 16.38 5.72 2.96
CA VAL A 122 17.02 6.31 1.78
C VAL A 122 17.29 5.27 0.67
N ALA A 123 16.88 5.67 -0.54
CA ALA A 123 17.24 5.30 -1.91
C ALA A 123 17.06 3.87 -2.46
N PHE A 124 17.39 2.75 -1.79
CA PHE A 124 17.26 1.43 -2.47
C PHE A 124 17.14 0.22 -1.53
N ASP A 125 15.93 -0.02 -1.03
CA ASP A 125 15.56 -1.33 -0.50
C ASP A 125 15.31 -2.30 -1.68
N ARG A 126 16.12 -3.36 -1.79
CA ARG A 126 16.02 -4.36 -2.87
C ARG A 126 14.78 -5.25 -2.77
N SER A 127 14.14 -5.30 -1.61
CA SER A 127 12.84 -5.93 -1.47
C SER A 127 11.76 -5.07 -2.12
N ILE A 128 11.88 -3.74 -2.08
CA ILE A 128 10.96 -2.81 -2.76
C ILE A 128 11.29 -2.69 -4.24
N TRP A 129 12.54 -2.43 -4.59
CA TRP A 129 12.96 -2.00 -5.91
C TRP A 129 13.81 -3.06 -6.62
N ARG A 130 13.47 -3.37 -7.88
CA ARG A 130 14.38 -4.05 -8.80
C ARG A 130 15.37 -3.06 -9.41
N THR A 131 14.87 -1.90 -9.83
CA THR A 131 15.65 -0.86 -10.49
C THR A 131 15.07 0.49 -10.10
N VAL A 132 15.92 1.46 -9.78
CA VAL A 132 15.52 2.82 -9.40
C VAL A 132 16.41 3.83 -10.12
N GLY A 133 15.85 4.99 -10.46
CA GLY A 133 16.55 6.14 -11.04
C GLY A 133 15.95 7.46 -10.52
N ASP A 134 16.53 8.60 -10.91
CA ASP A 134 16.06 9.92 -10.48
C ASP A 134 15.96 10.94 -11.63
N PRO A 135 14.92 10.83 -12.48
CA PRO A 135 14.04 9.67 -12.65
C PRO A 135 14.70 8.56 -13.49
N LEU A 136 14.13 7.35 -13.48
CA LEU A 136 14.51 6.28 -14.40
C LEU A 136 14.05 6.60 -15.84
N TYR A 137 12.84 7.12 -15.98
CA TYR A 137 12.34 7.74 -17.22
C TYR A 137 11.65 9.05 -16.89
N GLN A 138 12.07 10.11 -17.58
CA GLN A 138 11.44 11.43 -17.48
C GLN A 138 10.07 11.39 -18.16
N GLY A 139 9.03 11.83 -17.44
CA GLY A 139 7.71 12.09 -18.02
C GLY A 139 7.69 13.35 -18.89
N ALA A 140 6.56 13.67 -19.48
CA ALA A 140 6.34 14.95 -20.14
C ALA A 140 6.63 16.12 -19.17
N TRP A 141 7.13 17.23 -19.70
CA TRP A 141 7.46 18.41 -18.88
C TRP A 141 6.21 19.08 -18.29
N GLU A 142 5.08 18.92 -18.98
CA GLU A 142 3.78 19.49 -18.62
C GLU A 142 2.73 18.38 -18.56
N GLY A 143 1.62 18.66 -17.87
CA GLY A 143 0.50 17.74 -17.71
C GLY A 143 -0.04 17.73 -16.28
N PRO A 144 -1.22 17.14 -16.05
CA PRO A 144 -1.88 17.16 -14.75
C PRO A 144 -1.15 16.37 -13.67
N LEU A 145 -0.20 15.52 -14.04
CA LEU A 145 0.62 14.71 -13.14
C LEU A 145 2.08 15.18 -13.09
N SER A 146 2.39 16.36 -13.64
CA SER A 146 3.76 16.90 -13.63
C SER A 146 4.28 17.06 -12.20
N GLY A 147 5.53 16.64 -11.99
CA GLY A 147 6.18 16.63 -10.68
C GLY A 147 5.91 15.40 -9.82
N LEU A 148 4.98 14.52 -10.21
CA LEU A 148 4.73 13.26 -9.52
C LEU A 148 5.70 12.15 -9.98
N THR A 149 5.96 11.21 -9.08
CA THR A 149 6.85 10.07 -9.33
C THR A 149 6.11 8.73 -9.27
N VAL A 150 6.52 7.77 -10.11
CA VAL A 150 5.83 6.47 -10.26
C VAL A 150 6.72 5.28 -9.86
N ALA A 151 6.20 4.40 -9.01
CA ALA A 151 6.70 3.04 -8.81
C ALA A 151 5.89 2.06 -9.66
N VAL A 152 6.52 1.41 -10.66
CA VAL A 152 5.82 0.46 -11.54
C VAL A 152 6.07 -0.97 -11.08
N LYS A 153 5.01 -1.74 -10.87
CA LYS A 153 5.09 -3.18 -10.57
C LYS A 153 5.87 -3.92 -11.65
N ASP A 154 6.71 -4.87 -11.26
CA ASP A 154 7.59 -5.66 -12.14
C ASP A 154 6.85 -6.75 -12.97
N LEU A 155 5.72 -6.36 -13.56
CA LEU A 155 4.91 -7.11 -14.52
C LEU A 155 4.60 -6.29 -15.78
N PHE A 156 4.78 -4.97 -15.73
CA PHE A 156 4.57 -4.10 -16.87
C PHE A 156 5.83 -4.04 -17.73
N ALA A 157 5.63 -4.14 -19.05
CA ALA A 157 6.66 -3.92 -20.02
C ALA A 157 7.14 -2.46 -19.93
N ILE A 158 8.45 -2.29 -19.84
CA ILE A 158 9.11 -1.00 -19.89
C ILE A 158 10.23 -1.14 -20.90
N LYS A 159 10.22 -0.30 -21.94
CA LYS A 159 11.20 -0.32 -23.02
C LYS A 159 12.63 -0.40 -22.47
N GLY A 160 13.42 -1.33 -22.99
CA GLY A 160 14.82 -1.57 -22.60
C GLY A 160 15.00 -2.42 -21.34
N TYR A 161 13.93 -2.74 -20.61
CA TYR A 161 13.98 -3.59 -19.40
C TYR A 161 13.27 -4.91 -19.62
N ARG A 162 13.75 -5.94 -18.94
CA ARG A 162 13.10 -7.26 -18.88
C ARG A 162 12.00 -7.24 -17.83
N ILE A 163 10.91 -7.99 -18.04
CA ILE A 163 9.93 -8.25 -16.98
C ILE A 163 10.54 -9.26 -16.00
N GLY A 164 10.52 -8.93 -14.70
CA GLY A 164 11.12 -9.79 -13.68
C GLY A 164 10.15 -10.72 -12.96
N ALA A 165 8.84 -10.43 -12.95
CA ALA A 165 7.81 -11.28 -12.35
C ALA A 165 8.05 -11.70 -10.89
N GLY A 166 8.90 -10.96 -10.16
CA GLY A 166 9.31 -11.38 -8.81
C GLY A 166 10.10 -12.71 -8.78
N ASN A 167 10.69 -13.15 -9.88
CA ASN A 167 11.46 -14.40 -9.97
C ASN A 167 12.82 -14.16 -10.67
N PRO A 168 13.97 -14.46 -10.05
CA PRO A 168 15.29 -14.24 -10.64
C PRO A 168 15.55 -15.09 -11.89
N THR A 169 15.17 -16.37 -11.88
CA THR A 169 15.32 -17.26 -13.05
C THR A 169 14.49 -16.77 -14.23
N TYR A 170 13.26 -16.29 -13.98
CA TYR A 170 12.40 -15.73 -15.02
C TYR A 170 13.05 -14.48 -15.62
N LEU A 171 13.50 -13.56 -14.77
CA LEU A 171 14.19 -12.33 -15.16
C LEU A 171 15.44 -12.62 -16.02
N ASP A 172 16.22 -13.64 -15.68
CA ASP A 172 17.42 -14.04 -16.42
C ASP A 172 17.08 -14.62 -17.80
N SER A 173 15.96 -15.34 -17.90
CA SER A 173 15.47 -15.91 -19.17
C SER A 173 14.67 -14.93 -20.04
N ALA A 174 14.13 -13.85 -19.44
CA ALA A 174 13.29 -12.88 -20.10
C ALA A 174 14.09 -11.98 -21.06
N ARG A 175 13.43 -11.57 -22.15
CA ARG A 175 14.00 -10.60 -23.09
C ARG A 175 13.68 -9.18 -22.65
N ALA A 176 14.51 -8.23 -23.05
CA ALA A 176 14.21 -6.82 -22.83
C ALA A 176 13.04 -6.40 -23.73
N GLU A 177 12.11 -5.65 -23.17
CA GLU A 177 10.92 -5.18 -23.86
C GLU A 177 11.28 -4.09 -24.88
N THR A 178 10.65 -4.14 -26.05
CA THR A 178 10.92 -3.18 -27.13
C THR A 178 10.04 -1.93 -27.05
N THR A 179 8.92 -2.05 -26.34
CA THR A 179 7.92 -0.99 -26.10
C THR A 179 7.49 -1.02 -24.64
N SER A 180 7.11 0.15 -24.10
CA SER A 180 6.48 0.22 -22.77
C SER A 180 4.99 -0.08 -22.87
N ALA A 181 4.41 -0.66 -21.82
CA ALA A 181 2.97 -0.87 -21.70
C ALA A 181 2.21 0.48 -21.77
N PRO A 182 1.03 0.56 -22.41
CA PRO A 182 0.25 1.80 -22.51
C PRO A 182 -0.01 2.45 -21.16
N ALA A 183 -0.36 1.67 -20.12
CA ALA A 183 -0.57 2.19 -18.78
C ALA A 183 0.66 2.91 -18.16
N VAL A 184 1.89 2.54 -18.58
CA VAL A 184 3.11 3.27 -18.21
C VAL A 184 3.22 4.55 -19.05
N GLY A 185 2.94 4.45 -20.35
CA GLY A 185 2.92 5.58 -21.28
C GLY A 185 1.94 6.68 -20.86
N ASP A 186 0.74 6.32 -20.42
CA ASP A 186 -0.32 7.25 -19.99
C ASP A 186 0.17 8.13 -18.83
N LEU A 187 0.81 7.54 -17.83
CA LEU A 187 1.42 8.28 -16.71
C LEU A 187 2.55 9.21 -17.17
N LEU A 188 3.44 8.72 -18.04
CA LEU A 188 4.53 9.53 -18.60
C LEU A 188 3.99 10.71 -19.42
N ARG A 189 2.96 10.50 -20.25
CA ARG A 189 2.31 11.57 -21.03
C ARG A 189 1.61 12.59 -20.14
N GLY A 190 1.10 12.17 -18.98
CA GLY A 190 0.51 13.06 -17.97
C GLY A 190 1.54 13.90 -17.21
N GLY A 191 2.83 13.66 -17.41
CA GLY A 191 3.94 14.37 -16.78
C GLY A 191 4.54 13.68 -15.55
N ALA A 192 3.98 12.55 -15.12
CA ALA A 192 4.56 11.78 -14.03
C ALA A 192 5.87 11.11 -14.50
N SER A 193 6.91 11.16 -13.70
CA SER A 193 8.20 10.54 -14.03
C SER A 193 8.37 9.19 -13.37
N LEU A 194 8.89 8.21 -14.11
CA LEU A 194 9.12 6.88 -13.57
C LEU A 194 10.28 6.92 -12.59
N ARG A 195 10.03 6.65 -11.30
CA ARG A 195 11.09 6.49 -10.30
C ARG A 195 11.79 5.15 -10.46
N GLY A 196 11.04 4.09 -10.72
CA GLY A 196 11.65 2.76 -10.84
C GLY A 196 10.68 1.62 -11.07
N ILE A 197 11.27 0.43 -11.18
CA ILE A 197 10.58 -0.85 -11.29
C ILE A 197 10.62 -1.52 -9.92
N ALA A 198 9.46 -1.71 -9.32
CA ALA A 198 9.27 -2.22 -7.98
C ALA A 198 8.87 -3.70 -8.01
N ARG A 199 9.40 -4.46 -7.04
CA ARG A 199 9.18 -5.90 -6.89
C ARG A 199 7.71 -6.22 -6.63
N THR A 200 7.36 -7.46 -6.95
CA THR A 200 6.04 -8.03 -6.80
C THR A 200 6.17 -9.39 -6.12
N ASP A 201 5.08 -9.89 -5.56
CA ASP A 201 4.96 -11.31 -5.27
C ASP A 201 5.19 -12.09 -6.57
N GLU A 202 5.82 -13.24 -6.45
CA GLU A 202 6.25 -14.06 -7.57
C GLU A 202 5.07 -14.44 -8.48
N PHE A 203 5.18 -14.11 -9.78
CA PHE A 203 4.14 -14.22 -10.81
C PHE A 203 2.80 -13.55 -10.47
N ALA A 204 2.79 -12.62 -9.52
CA ALA A 204 1.58 -12.09 -8.88
C ALA A 204 0.66 -13.15 -8.26
N TYR A 205 1.11 -14.40 -8.08
CA TYR A 205 0.26 -15.50 -7.63
C TYR A 205 0.14 -15.60 -6.10
N SER A 206 0.06 -14.44 -5.43
CA SER A 206 -0.11 -14.27 -3.99
C SER A 206 -0.71 -12.90 -3.68
N ILE A 207 -1.13 -12.70 -2.43
CA ILE A 207 -1.57 -11.39 -1.90
C ILE A 207 -0.93 -11.06 -0.55
N ALA A 208 0.05 -11.85 -0.11
CA ALA A 208 0.68 -11.69 1.18
C ALA A 208 1.71 -10.54 1.17
N GLY A 209 2.42 -10.35 0.06
CA GLY A 209 3.41 -9.30 -0.07
C GLY A 209 4.85 -9.73 0.23
N ASP A 210 5.08 -11.01 0.50
CA ASP A 210 6.41 -11.61 0.65
C ASP A 210 6.90 -12.24 -0.66
N ASN A 211 8.22 -12.33 -0.80
CA ASN A 211 8.84 -12.96 -1.95
C ASN A 211 10.03 -13.82 -1.49
N ALA A 212 10.01 -15.11 -1.81
CA ALA A 212 11.02 -16.07 -1.37
C ALA A 212 12.45 -15.73 -1.86
N HIS A 213 12.58 -14.98 -2.95
CA HIS A 213 13.88 -14.65 -3.57
C HIS A 213 14.40 -13.28 -3.14
N TYR A 214 13.51 -12.31 -2.98
CA TYR A 214 13.86 -10.90 -2.77
C TYR A 214 13.53 -10.38 -1.36
N GLY A 215 12.91 -11.21 -0.51
CA GLY A 215 12.45 -10.84 0.81
C GLY A 215 11.14 -10.07 0.79
N THR A 216 10.82 -9.42 1.91
CA THR A 216 9.52 -8.78 2.13
C THR A 216 9.67 -7.25 2.26
N PRO A 217 9.06 -6.46 1.36
CA PRO A 217 8.95 -5.00 1.47
C PRO A 217 8.37 -4.54 2.82
N PRO A 218 8.96 -3.52 3.48
CA PRO A 218 8.44 -2.95 4.73
C PRO A 218 7.00 -2.49 4.61
N ASN A 219 6.16 -2.85 5.58
CA ASN A 219 4.88 -2.20 5.79
C ASN A 219 5.11 -0.89 6.56
N ALA A 220 4.85 0.25 5.93
CA ALA A 220 5.11 1.56 6.53
C ALA A 220 4.08 1.97 7.61
N ALA A 221 2.90 1.35 7.61
CA ALA A 221 1.85 1.62 8.60
C ALA A 221 2.02 0.75 9.84
N VAL A 222 2.40 -0.52 9.66
CA VAL A 222 2.49 -1.51 10.73
C VAL A 222 3.87 -2.18 10.71
N PRO A 223 4.86 -1.62 11.44
CA PRO A 223 6.20 -2.18 11.49
C PRO A 223 6.21 -3.65 11.92
N GLY A 224 6.90 -4.51 11.15
CA GLY A 224 6.93 -5.94 11.42
C GLY A 224 5.77 -6.74 10.82
N ALA A 225 4.79 -6.09 10.18
CA ALA A 225 3.74 -6.77 9.42
C ALA A 225 4.09 -6.95 7.93
N LEU A 226 3.33 -7.84 7.29
CA LEU A 226 3.35 -8.02 5.84
C LEU A 226 2.79 -6.78 5.13
N PRO A 227 3.33 -6.39 3.97
CA PRO A 227 2.89 -5.20 3.24
C PRO A 227 1.59 -5.41 2.48
N GLY A 228 1.12 -6.65 2.32
CA GLY A 228 0.09 -7.02 1.35
C GLY A 228 0.65 -7.08 -0.06
N GLY A 229 -0.02 -7.84 -0.93
CA GLY A 229 0.46 -8.11 -2.27
C GLY A 229 -0.67 -8.36 -3.27
N SER A 230 -0.38 -8.67 -4.52
CA SER A 230 0.98 -8.88 -5.04
C SER A 230 1.76 -7.61 -5.36
N SER A 231 1.13 -6.43 -5.30
CA SER A 231 1.76 -5.14 -5.59
C SER A 231 2.53 -4.56 -4.39
N SER A 232 3.26 -5.42 -3.69
CA SER A 232 3.92 -5.15 -2.40
C SER A 232 5.02 -4.09 -2.48
N GLY A 233 5.92 -4.20 -3.47
CA GLY A 233 6.95 -3.20 -3.72
C GLY A 233 6.37 -1.82 -4.05
N PRO A 234 5.50 -1.69 -5.09
CA PRO A 234 4.86 -0.41 -5.41
C PRO A 234 4.13 0.24 -4.22
N ALA A 235 3.34 -0.54 -3.47
CA ALA A 235 2.62 -0.03 -2.31
C ALA A 235 3.57 0.48 -1.22
N SER A 236 4.60 -0.29 -0.90
CA SER A 236 5.61 0.10 0.11
C SER A 236 6.41 1.32 -0.35
N ALA A 237 6.71 1.44 -1.65
CA ALA A 237 7.33 2.63 -2.21
C ALA A 237 6.47 3.88 -2.00
N VAL A 238 5.16 3.80 -2.25
CA VAL A 238 4.23 4.91 -2.03
C VAL A 238 4.08 5.24 -0.54
N ALA A 239 3.91 4.24 0.31
CA ALA A 239 3.70 4.42 1.75
C ALA A 239 4.95 5.01 2.45
N LEU A 240 6.15 4.61 2.01
CA LEU A 240 7.41 5.20 2.45
C LEU A 240 7.77 6.52 1.75
N GLY A 241 6.91 7.01 0.85
CA GLY A 241 7.10 8.25 0.10
C GLY A 241 8.10 8.18 -1.05
N HIS A 242 8.68 7.02 -1.34
CA HIS A 242 9.69 6.87 -2.40
C HIS A 242 9.13 7.13 -3.80
N ALA A 243 7.81 7.01 -3.96
CA ALA A 243 7.05 7.41 -5.13
C ALA A 243 5.72 8.02 -4.70
N ASP A 244 5.05 8.74 -5.58
CA ASP A 244 3.71 9.32 -5.33
C ASP A 244 2.60 8.39 -5.80
N ILE A 245 2.87 7.65 -6.87
CA ILE A 245 1.91 6.77 -7.55
C ILE A 245 2.52 5.37 -7.64
N ALA A 246 1.76 4.35 -7.26
CA ALA A 246 2.06 2.97 -7.60
C ALA A 246 1.22 2.57 -8.81
N LEU A 247 1.85 2.16 -9.91
CA LEU A 247 1.17 1.46 -11.00
C LEU A 247 1.21 -0.04 -10.70
N ALA A 248 0.03 -0.65 -10.60
CA ALA A 248 -0.17 -1.97 -10.02
C ALA A 248 -1.21 -2.78 -10.82
N THR A 249 -1.39 -4.04 -10.42
CA THR A 249 -2.43 -4.91 -10.98
C THR A 249 -3.27 -5.53 -9.88
N ASP A 250 -4.55 -5.78 -10.18
CA ASP A 250 -5.51 -6.42 -9.26
C ASP A 250 -6.24 -7.56 -9.97
N THR A 251 -5.85 -8.80 -9.70
CA THR A 251 -6.59 -10.00 -10.13
C THR A 251 -7.62 -10.38 -9.06
N ALA A 252 -7.17 -10.45 -7.80
CA ALA A 252 -7.95 -10.91 -6.66
C ALA A 252 -7.70 -10.04 -5.41
N GLY A 253 -7.48 -8.73 -5.58
CA GLY A 253 -7.17 -7.81 -4.48
C GLY A 253 -5.75 -7.24 -4.49
N SER A 254 -4.95 -7.49 -5.54
CA SER A 254 -3.54 -7.11 -5.55
C SER A 254 -3.24 -5.60 -5.58
N VAL A 255 -4.25 -4.75 -5.71
CA VAL A 255 -4.19 -3.30 -5.42
C VAL A 255 -4.82 -3.02 -4.06
N ARG A 256 -6.00 -3.57 -3.80
CA ARG A 256 -6.82 -3.26 -2.62
C ARG A 256 -6.24 -3.76 -1.30
N VAL A 257 -5.67 -4.96 -1.28
CA VAL A 257 -5.06 -5.58 -0.08
C VAL A 257 -3.86 -4.78 0.42
N PRO A 258 -2.82 -4.50 -0.39
CA PRO A 258 -1.72 -3.65 0.06
C PRO A 258 -2.16 -2.21 0.36
N ALA A 259 -3.20 -1.69 -0.31
CA ALA A 259 -3.75 -0.39 0.04
C ALA A 259 -4.32 -0.39 1.46
N SER A 260 -5.17 -1.36 1.78
CA SER A 260 -5.74 -1.53 3.12
C SER A 260 -4.66 -1.71 4.20
N TYR A 261 -3.74 -2.65 4.02
CA TYR A 261 -2.71 -2.97 5.01
C TYR A 261 -1.69 -1.86 5.28
N GLN A 262 -1.55 -0.90 4.36
CA GLN A 262 -0.61 0.21 4.50
C GLN A 262 -1.28 1.57 4.67
N GLY A 263 -2.61 1.61 4.81
CA GLY A 263 -3.34 2.87 4.98
C GLY A 263 -3.29 3.78 3.74
N LEU A 264 -3.32 3.19 2.54
CA LEU A 264 -3.31 3.91 1.26
C LEU A 264 -4.69 3.90 0.60
N TRP A 265 -4.85 4.78 -0.37
CA TRP A 265 -5.94 4.71 -1.34
C TRP A 265 -5.55 3.73 -2.44
N GLY A 266 -6.47 2.86 -2.86
CA GLY A 266 -6.20 1.87 -3.91
C GLY A 266 -7.38 1.62 -4.83
N LEU A 267 -7.25 1.92 -6.12
CA LEU A 267 -8.28 1.70 -7.13
C LEU A 267 -7.97 0.48 -7.99
N ARG A 268 -8.81 -0.55 -7.89
CA ARG A 268 -9.00 -1.55 -8.94
C ARG A 268 -9.95 -0.96 -9.98
N THR A 269 -9.53 -0.88 -11.24
CA THR A 269 -10.43 -0.38 -12.29
C THR A 269 -11.46 -1.41 -12.72
N THR A 270 -12.48 -0.95 -13.42
CA THR A 270 -13.35 -1.77 -14.27
C THR A 270 -12.48 -2.67 -15.15
N HIS A 271 -12.90 -3.93 -15.29
CA HIS A 271 -12.19 -4.89 -16.14
C HIS A 271 -12.21 -4.46 -17.60
N ASP A 272 -11.08 -4.63 -18.29
CA ASP A 272 -10.82 -4.16 -19.65
C ASP A 272 -10.88 -2.64 -19.89
N LEU A 273 -11.02 -1.82 -18.85
CA LEU A 273 -11.01 -0.36 -18.99
C LEU A 273 -9.62 0.18 -19.33
N VAL A 274 -8.60 -0.27 -18.60
CA VAL A 274 -7.21 0.11 -18.85
C VAL A 274 -6.54 -0.98 -19.68
N PRO A 275 -5.85 -0.63 -20.78
CA PRO A 275 -5.17 -1.60 -21.63
C PRO A 275 -4.14 -2.43 -20.86
N ARG A 276 -4.15 -3.74 -21.11
CA ARG A 276 -3.26 -4.73 -20.45
C ARG A 276 -2.12 -5.19 -21.36
N GLN A 277 -1.98 -4.58 -22.53
CA GLN A 277 -0.90 -4.84 -23.48
C GLN A 277 0.45 -4.56 -22.81
N GLY A 278 1.39 -5.51 -22.95
CA GLY A 278 2.68 -5.44 -22.27
C GLY A 278 2.62 -5.82 -20.78
N LEU A 279 1.52 -6.34 -20.27
CA LEU A 279 1.48 -6.94 -18.93
C LEU A 279 1.79 -8.44 -19.01
N LEU A 280 2.64 -8.96 -18.11
CA LEU A 280 2.71 -10.40 -17.87
C LEU A 280 1.45 -10.84 -17.09
N PRO A 281 0.55 -11.63 -17.70
CA PRO A 281 -0.74 -11.92 -17.11
C PRO A 281 -0.67 -13.00 -16.03
N LEU A 282 -1.56 -12.89 -15.04
CA LEU A 282 -1.85 -13.98 -14.12
C LEU A 282 -3.11 -14.71 -14.58
N ALA A 283 -4.24 -14.01 -14.66
CA ALA A 283 -5.52 -14.52 -15.11
C ALA A 283 -6.29 -13.44 -15.86
N GLN A 284 -6.20 -13.45 -17.18
CA GLN A 284 -6.74 -12.43 -18.07
C GLN A 284 -8.24 -12.18 -17.90
N SER A 285 -9.00 -13.17 -17.43
CA SER A 285 -10.43 -13.01 -17.14
C SER A 285 -10.72 -12.06 -15.97
N PHE A 286 -9.71 -11.77 -15.13
CA PHE A 286 -9.87 -11.00 -13.89
C PHE A 286 -8.81 -9.92 -13.68
N ASP A 287 -7.67 -10.00 -14.37
CA ASP A 287 -6.58 -9.03 -14.27
C ASP A 287 -7.07 -7.63 -14.66
N THR A 288 -6.86 -6.65 -13.79
CA THR A 288 -7.00 -5.23 -14.11
C THR A 288 -5.73 -4.47 -13.75
N VAL A 289 -5.55 -3.30 -14.36
CA VAL A 289 -4.57 -2.30 -13.93
C VAL A 289 -5.21 -1.45 -12.85
N GLY A 290 -4.42 -0.92 -11.94
CA GLY A 290 -4.90 -0.03 -10.91
C GLY A 290 -3.78 0.81 -10.32
N TRP A 291 -4.16 1.72 -9.42
CA TRP A 291 -3.24 2.66 -8.81
C TRP A 291 -3.36 2.68 -7.30
N LEU A 292 -2.25 2.95 -6.61
CA LEU A 292 -2.23 3.30 -5.20
C LEU A 292 -1.57 4.65 -4.98
N THR A 293 -2.09 5.43 -4.04
CA THR A 293 -1.56 6.74 -3.63
C THR A 293 -1.73 6.92 -2.12
N ARG A 294 -1.02 7.89 -1.54
CA ARG A 294 -1.18 8.24 -0.11
C ARG A 294 -2.49 8.96 0.17
N ASP A 295 -2.98 9.73 -0.80
CA ASP A 295 -4.18 10.55 -0.64
C ASP A 295 -5.12 10.41 -1.84
N GLY A 296 -6.41 10.65 -1.59
CA GLY A 296 -7.44 10.54 -2.60
C GLY A 296 -7.39 11.64 -3.67
N ALA A 297 -6.79 12.80 -3.41
CA ALA A 297 -6.69 13.87 -4.41
C ALA A 297 -5.68 13.50 -5.51
N THR A 298 -4.53 12.93 -5.13
CA THR A 298 -3.57 12.35 -6.07
C THR A 298 -4.19 11.20 -6.85
N LEU A 299 -4.95 10.30 -6.19
CA LEU A 299 -5.64 9.22 -6.89
C LEU A 299 -6.67 9.75 -7.90
N GLN A 300 -7.39 10.82 -7.55
CA GLN A 300 -8.34 11.47 -8.45
C GLN A 300 -7.64 12.04 -9.67
N ALA A 301 -6.53 12.75 -9.51
CA ALA A 301 -5.77 13.29 -10.64
C ALA A 301 -5.29 12.17 -11.59
N VAL A 302 -4.82 11.06 -11.03
CA VAL A 302 -4.41 9.88 -11.82
C VAL A 302 -5.60 9.27 -12.56
N ALA A 303 -6.75 9.09 -11.89
CA ALA A 303 -7.95 8.54 -12.50
C ALA A 303 -8.51 9.48 -13.60
N ASP A 304 -8.62 10.78 -13.30
CA ASP A 304 -9.10 11.79 -14.25
C ASP A 304 -8.23 11.82 -15.51
N TRP A 305 -6.91 11.71 -15.38
CA TRP A 305 -6.02 11.67 -16.53
C TRP A 305 -6.03 10.30 -17.22
N CYS A 306 -5.61 9.24 -16.55
CA CYS A 306 -5.35 7.93 -17.18
C CYS A 306 -6.63 7.24 -17.66
N LEU A 307 -7.80 7.68 -17.21
CA LEU A 307 -9.10 7.20 -17.68
C LEU A 307 -9.84 8.26 -18.52
N SER A 308 -9.18 9.35 -18.92
CA SER A 308 -9.74 10.26 -19.93
C SER A 308 -9.36 9.83 -21.34
N TYR A 309 -10.11 10.35 -22.33
CA TYR A 309 -9.80 10.22 -23.75
C TYR A 309 -8.42 10.80 -24.10
N ASP A 310 -8.06 11.94 -23.52
CA ASP A 310 -6.77 12.60 -23.81
C ASP A 310 -5.59 11.91 -23.11
N GLY A 311 -5.84 11.33 -21.94
CA GLY A 311 -4.82 10.71 -21.13
C GLY A 311 -4.55 9.23 -21.45
N SER A 312 -5.39 8.57 -22.25
CA SER A 312 -5.15 7.19 -22.67
C SER A 312 -5.50 6.93 -24.14
N ASP A 313 -4.52 6.46 -24.90
CA ASP A 313 -4.63 6.21 -26.35
C ASP A 313 -5.57 5.03 -26.70
N SER A 314 -6.15 4.35 -25.71
CA SER A 314 -6.89 3.10 -25.90
C SER A 314 -8.01 2.87 -24.89
N THR A 315 -8.37 3.90 -24.12
CA THR A 315 -9.53 3.83 -23.23
C THR A 315 -10.78 4.21 -24.01
N ASP A 316 -11.37 3.23 -24.69
CA ASP A 316 -12.48 3.42 -25.63
C ASP A 316 -13.80 3.94 -25.00
N SER A 317 -13.94 3.94 -23.66
CA SER A 317 -15.20 4.33 -23.01
C SER A 317 -15.04 4.69 -21.53
N VAL A 318 -14.98 5.98 -21.17
CA VAL A 318 -15.12 6.38 -19.73
C VAL A 318 -15.93 7.63 -19.45
N PHE A 319 -16.08 8.55 -20.40
CA PHE A 319 -16.86 9.75 -20.11
C PHE A 319 -18.38 9.53 -20.09
N GLY A 320 -18.90 8.39 -20.55
CA GLY A 320 -20.34 8.13 -20.53
C GLY A 320 -20.91 7.95 -19.11
N ALA A 321 -20.31 7.07 -18.30
CA ALA A 321 -20.87 6.65 -17.00
C ALA A 321 -20.27 7.34 -15.77
N SER A 322 -19.03 7.85 -15.87
CA SER A 322 -18.34 8.60 -14.80
C SER A 322 -18.58 10.11 -14.80
N ALA A 323 -19.23 10.65 -15.84
CA ALA A 323 -19.54 12.09 -15.90
C ALA A 323 -20.47 12.52 -14.76
N ALA A 324 -21.45 11.68 -14.43
CA ALA A 324 -22.35 11.91 -13.29
C ALA A 324 -21.78 11.35 -11.99
N ASP A 325 -22.14 11.97 -10.87
CA ASP A 325 -21.81 11.43 -9.55
C ASP A 325 -22.62 10.16 -9.25
N LEU A 326 -21.99 9.27 -8.48
CA LEU A 326 -22.65 8.07 -7.98
C LEU A 326 -23.70 8.43 -6.91
N PRO A 327 -24.76 7.62 -6.78
CA PRO A 327 -25.76 7.84 -5.75
C PRO A 327 -25.14 7.67 -4.36
N TRP A 328 -25.54 8.53 -3.42
CA TRP A 328 -25.32 8.32 -1.99
C TRP A 328 -26.31 7.29 -1.46
N ARG A 329 -26.19 6.05 -1.93
CA ARG A 329 -26.96 4.88 -1.49
C ARG A 329 -26.00 3.73 -1.33
N PHE A 330 -25.96 3.14 -0.15
CA PHE A 330 -24.94 2.17 0.20
C PHE A 330 -25.57 0.83 0.57
N ARG A 331 -24.92 -0.25 0.16
CA ARG A 331 -25.33 -1.61 0.47
C ARG A 331 -24.21 -2.36 1.17
N VAL A 332 -24.51 -3.06 2.25
CA VAL A 332 -23.51 -3.81 3.02
C VAL A 332 -23.83 -5.30 2.92
N PRO A 333 -22.98 -6.10 2.28
CA PRO A 333 -23.10 -7.55 2.27
C PRO A 333 -22.96 -8.14 3.67
N THR A 334 -23.97 -8.88 4.14
CA THR A 334 -23.94 -9.52 5.46
C THR A 334 -22.84 -10.58 5.55
N GLU A 335 -22.57 -11.31 4.46
CA GLU A 335 -21.52 -12.34 4.43
C GLU A 335 -20.12 -11.72 4.49
N ALA A 336 -19.93 -10.53 3.94
CA ALA A 336 -18.65 -9.81 4.05
C ALA A 336 -18.38 -9.36 5.50
N LEU A 337 -19.42 -8.94 6.24
CA LEU A 337 -19.28 -8.64 7.66
C LEU A 337 -19.01 -9.89 8.50
N ALA A 338 -19.65 -11.01 8.16
CA ALA A 338 -19.45 -12.28 8.85
C ALA A 338 -18.03 -12.83 8.64
N ALA A 339 -17.42 -12.57 7.48
CA ALA A 339 -16.05 -12.96 7.15
C ALA A 339 -14.97 -12.03 7.75
N ALA A 340 -15.35 -10.85 8.27
CA ALA A 340 -14.41 -9.95 8.93
C ALA A 340 -14.06 -10.44 10.34
N GLU A 341 -12.82 -10.21 10.77
CA GLU A 341 -12.39 -10.48 12.13
C GLU A 341 -13.18 -9.62 13.13
N PRO A 342 -13.40 -10.07 14.38
CA PRO A 342 -14.27 -9.38 15.33
C PRO A 342 -13.95 -7.89 15.53
N ALA A 343 -12.67 -7.53 15.63
CA ALA A 343 -12.25 -6.13 15.82
C ALA A 343 -12.54 -5.27 14.57
N THR A 344 -12.24 -5.79 13.38
CA THR A 344 -12.57 -5.13 12.11
C THR A 344 -14.07 -4.95 11.92
N ARG A 345 -14.84 -6.01 12.22
CA ARG A 345 -16.30 -5.98 12.14
C ARG A 345 -16.87 -4.91 13.08
N ALA A 346 -16.42 -4.88 14.33
CA ALA A 346 -16.86 -3.90 15.31
C ALA A 346 -16.53 -2.47 14.85
N ALA A 347 -15.29 -2.22 14.42
CA ALA A 347 -14.88 -0.91 13.90
C ALA A 347 -15.71 -0.49 12.66
N PHE A 348 -16.04 -1.42 11.77
CA PHE A 348 -16.88 -1.15 10.60
C PHE A 348 -18.34 -0.84 10.97
N GLU A 349 -18.92 -1.60 11.91
CA GLU A 349 -20.27 -1.36 12.40
C GLU A 349 -20.37 0.00 13.13
N GLU A 350 -19.34 0.37 13.90
CA GLU A 350 -19.23 1.69 14.54
C GLU A 350 -19.13 2.82 13.51
N LEU A 351 -18.27 2.68 12.51
CA LEU A 351 -18.14 3.62 11.40
C LEU A 351 -19.50 3.87 10.72
N ILE A 352 -20.21 2.79 10.40
CA ILE A 352 -21.53 2.86 9.77
C ILE A 352 -22.53 3.59 10.67
N ALA A 353 -22.58 3.25 11.94
CA ALA A 353 -23.50 3.87 12.89
C ALA A 353 -23.24 5.38 13.03
N ALA A 354 -21.97 5.79 13.08
CA ALA A 354 -21.56 7.19 13.18
C ALA A 354 -21.81 7.98 11.89
N SER A 355 -21.69 7.34 10.73
CA SER A 355 -21.73 8.02 9.42
C SER A 355 -23.11 8.58 9.01
N ALA A 356 -24.20 8.09 9.62
CA ALA A 356 -25.58 8.39 9.24
C ALA A 356 -25.84 8.23 7.72
N LEU A 357 -25.18 7.25 7.09
CA LEU A 357 -25.35 6.94 5.67
C LEU A 357 -26.64 6.13 5.45
N PRO A 358 -27.31 6.32 4.30
CA PRO A 358 -28.44 5.47 3.91
C PRO A 358 -27.93 4.09 3.48
N ILE A 359 -27.84 3.19 4.47
CA ILE A 359 -27.31 1.83 4.31
C ILE A 359 -28.43 0.80 4.32
N GLU A 360 -28.39 -0.09 3.33
CA GLU A 360 -29.22 -1.29 3.22
C GLU A 360 -28.33 -2.54 3.40
N GLN A 361 -28.71 -3.47 4.26
CA GLN A 361 -28.03 -4.77 4.30
C GLN A 361 -28.55 -5.67 3.19
N VAL A 362 -27.63 -6.30 2.46
CA VAL A 362 -27.95 -7.21 1.35
C VAL A 362 -27.18 -8.51 1.49
N SER A 363 -27.56 -9.53 0.74
CA SER A 363 -26.85 -10.81 0.67
C SER A 363 -26.11 -10.93 -0.67
N LEU A 364 -24.86 -11.37 -0.62
CA LEU A 364 -24.11 -11.81 -1.80
C LEU A 364 -24.26 -13.31 -2.07
N GLY A 365 -24.81 -14.08 -1.12
CA GLY A 365 -24.68 -15.53 -1.10
C GLY A 365 -23.33 -15.96 -0.51
N ASP A 366 -23.09 -17.27 -0.50
CA ASP A 366 -21.85 -17.83 0.05
C ASP A 366 -20.62 -17.28 -0.70
N LEU A 367 -19.66 -16.73 0.03
CA LEU A 367 -18.44 -16.17 -0.57
C LEU A 367 -17.56 -17.26 -1.19
N ASP A 368 -17.68 -18.52 -0.74
CA ASP A 368 -16.97 -19.65 -1.35
C ASP A 368 -17.51 -20.02 -2.73
N ASP A 369 -18.79 -19.73 -3.02
CA ASP A 369 -19.38 -19.89 -4.36
C ASP A 369 -18.71 -18.96 -5.39
N TYR A 370 -18.15 -17.83 -4.95
CA TYR A 370 -17.32 -16.96 -5.79
C TYR A 370 -15.88 -17.48 -5.83
N LEU A 371 -15.30 -17.74 -4.67
CA LEU A 371 -13.87 -18.02 -4.51
C LEU A 371 -13.43 -19.30 -5.24
N VAL A 372 -14.16 -20.40 -5.09
CA VAL A 372 -13.77 -21.71 -5.63
C VAL A 372 -13.72 -21.71 -7.17
N PRO A 373 -14.79 -21.34 -7.89
CA PRO A 373 -14.73 -21.29 -9.36
C PRO A 373 -13.80 -20.18 -9.85
N PHE A 374 -13.70 -19.04 -9.17
CA PHE A 374 -12.70 -18.02 -9.50
C PHE A 374 -11.28 -18.59 -9.49
N ARG A 375 -10.89 -19.31 -8.43
CA ARG A 375 -9.55 -19.92 -8.32
C ARG A 375 -9.30 -20.99 -9.38
N THR A 376 -10.34 -21.69 -9.80
CA THR A 376 -10.26 -22.68 -10.88
C THR A 376 -9.93 -22.01 -12.22
N VAL A 377 -10.67 -20.96 -12.58
CA VAL A 377 -10.41 -20.18 -13.80
C VAL A 377 -9.04 -19.49 -13.73
N GLN A 378 -8.72 -18.87 -12.60
CA GLN A 378 -7.42 -18.23 -12.36
C GLN A 378 -6.27 -19.23 -12.52
N GLY A 379 -6.40 -20.43 -11.94
CA GLY A 379 -5.39 -21.47 -12.05
C GLY A 379 -5.18 -21.94 -13.49
N ALA A 380 -6.27 -22.23 -14.20
CA ALA A 380 -6.20 -22.62 -15.60
C ALA A 380 -5.47 -21.57 -16.46
N GLU A 381 -5.80 -20.29 -16.31
CA GLU A 381 -5.14 -19.20 -17.01
C GLU A 381 -3.67 -19.03 -16.61
N ALA A 382 -3.37 -19.05 -15.31
CA ALA A 382 -2.00 -18.94 -14.80
C ALA A 382 -1.11 -20.06 -15.34
N TRP A 383 -1.62 -21.29 -15.40
CA TRP A 383 -0.91 -22.43 -15.98
C TRP A 383 -0.75 -22.30 -17.50
N ARG A 384 -1.78 -21.84 -18.22
CA ARG A 384 -1.66 -21.55 -19.67
C ARG A 384 -0.60 -20.48 -19.95
N ASN A 385 -0.45 -19.49 -19.07
CA ASN A 385 0.50 -18.39 -19.24
C ASN A 385 1.96 -18.82 -18.99
N ASN A 386 2.23 -19.63 -17.96
CA ASN A 386 3.60 -19.88 -17.49
C ASN A 386 3.97 -21.37 -17.38
N GLY A 387 3.06 -22.30 -17.66
CA GLY A 387 3.27 -23.75 -17.45
C GLY A 387 4.44 -24.33 -18.24
N ASP A 388 4.63 -23.92 -19.49
CA ASP A 388 5.77 -24.37 -20.31
C ASP A 388 7.10 -23.89 -19.74
N TRP A 389 7.15 -22.62 -19.31
CA TRP A 389 8.33 -22.05 -18.66
C TRP A 389 8.64 -22.78 -17.35
N LEU A 390 7.63 -23.07 -16.53
CA LEU A 390 7.78 -23.80 -15.26
C LEU A 390 8.30 -25.23 -15.47
N ARG A 391 7.83 -25.93 -16.52
CA ARG A 391 8.36 -27.27 -16.87
C ARG A 391 9.82 -27.21 -17.30
N ALA A 392 10.24 -26.15 -17.99
CA ALA A 392 11.62 -25.95 -18.41
C ALA A 392 12.55 -25.52 -17.26
N HIS A 393 12.02 -25.01 -16.16
CA HIS A 393 12.79 -24.47 -15.03
C HIS A 393 12.33 -25.05 -13.68
N PRO A 394 12.40 -26.38 -13.48
CA PRO A 394 11.91 -27.04 -12.28
C PRO A 394 12.61 -26.49 -11.02
N GLY A 395 11.83 -26.24 -9.96
CA GLY A 395 12.36 -25.73 -8.68
C GLY A 395 12.67 -24.23 -8.66
N SER A 396 12.35 -23.48 -9.72
CA SER A 396 12.66 -22.05 -9.80
C SER A 396 11.68 -21.14 -9.04
N THR A 397 10.57 -21.69 -8.53
CA THR A 397 9.57 -20.92 -7.77
C THR A 397 9.70 -21.14 -6.27
N GLY A 398 9.28 -20.15 -5.47
CA GLY A 398 9.13 -20.30 -4.03
C GLY A 398 8.08 -21.38 -3.68
N PRO A 399 8.17 -22.03 -2.49
CA PRO A 399 7.35 -23.19 -2.15
C PRO A 399 5.83 -22.98 -2.30
N ALA A 400 5.32 -21.85 -1.79
CA ALA A 400 3.89 -21.54 -1.83
C ALA A 400 3.37 -21.30 -3.26
N VAL A 401 4.18 -20.71 -4.13
CA VAL A 401 3.84 -20.44 -5.53
C VAL A 401 3.97 -21.73 -6.36
N ALA A 402 4.98 -22.55 -6.09
CA ALA A 402 5.09 -23.91 -6.63
C ALA A 402 3.84 -24.75 -6.36
N GLU A 403 3.31 -24.68 -5.13
CA GLU A 403 2.08 -25.40 -4.77
C GLU A 403 0.87 -24.91 -5.54
N ARG A 404 0.71 -23.59 -5.70
CA ARG A 404 -0.37 -23.01 -6.49
C ARG A 404 -0.29 -23.41 -7.95
N PHE A 405 0.90 -23.39 -8.57
CA PHE A 405 1.08 -23.86 -9.94
C PHE A 405 0.88 -25.36 -10.10
N ARG A 406 1.23 -26.18 -9.09
CA ARG A 406 0.94 -27.62 -9.09
C ARG A 406 -0.57 -27.88 -9.11
N ALA A 407 -1.33 -27.16 -8.29
CA ALA A 407 -2.80 -27.23 -8.33
C ALA A 407 -3.36 -26.72 -9.66
N ALA A 408 -2.83 -25.62 -10.17
CA ALA A 408 -3.22 -25.03 -11.45
C ALA A 408 -2.99 -25.99 -12.64
N ALA A 409 -1.90 -26.75 -12.64
CA ALA A 409 -1.58 -27.74 -13.66
C ALA A 409 -2.56 -28.91 -13.75
N ALA A 410 -3.33 -29.15 -12.67
CA ALA A 410 -4.33 -30.21 -12.61
C ALA A 410 -5.72 -29.78 -13.11
N VAL A 411 -5.93 -28.48 -13.35
CA VAL A 411 -7.22 -27.96 -13.81
C VAL A 411 -7.45 -28.36 -15.27
N THR A 412 -8.56 -29.06 -15.53
CA THR A 412 -8.93 -29.46 -16.89
C THR A 412 -9.76 -28.38 -17.59
N ALA A 413 -9.89 -28.48 -18.92
CA ALA A 413 -10.78 -27.60 -19.68
C ALA A 413 -12.26 -27.73 -19.26
N ALA A 414 -12.67 -28.92 -18.80
CA ALA A 414 -14.02 -29.15 -18.30
C ALA A 414 -14.24 -28.43 -16.95
N ASP A 415 -13.26 -28.50 -16.04
CA ASP A 415 -13.30 -27.78 -14.77
C ASP A 415 -13.35 -26.26 -15.01
N GLU A 416 -12.52 -25.75 -15.91
CA GLU A 416 -12.51 -24.33 -16.28
C GLU A 416 -13.87 -23.90 -16.87
N SER A 417 -14.44 -24.68 -17.78
CA SER A 417 -15.74 -24.38 -18.38
C SER A 417 -16.88 -24.39 -17.35
N ALA A 418 -16.89 -25.37 -16.44
CA ALA A 418 -17.88 -25.45 -15.37
C ALA A 418 -17.75 -24.28 -14.40
N ALA A 419 -16.51 -23.91 -14.04
CA ALA A 419 -16.24 -22.77 -13.17
C ALA A 419 -16.70 -21.45 -13.80
N ARG A 420 -16.46 -21.22 -15.09
CA ARG A 420 -16.97 -20.04 -15.81
C ARG A 420 -18.50 -19.98 -15.80
N ALA A 421 -19.16 -21.10 -16.03
CA ALA A 421 -20.61 -21.18 -15.99
C ALA A 421 -21.17 -20.88 -14.58
N ALA A 422 -20.49 -21.36 -13.52
CA ALA A 422 -20.87 -21.08 -12.14
C ALA A 422 -20.71 -19.59 -11.76
N LEU A 423 -19.71 -18.89 -12.32
CA LEU A 423 -19.49 -17.47 -12.04
C LEU A 423 -20.51 -16.54 -12.71
N GLN A 424 -21.13 -16.95 -13.82
CA GLN A 424 -22.04 -16.10 -14.58
C GLN A 424 -23.26 -15.59 -13.76
N PRO A 425 -24.05 -16.43 -13.08
CA PRO A 425 -25.18 -15.94 -12.28
C PRO A 425 -24.73 -15.05 -11.12
N LEU A 426 -23.56 -15.32 -10.53
CA LEU A 426 -22.97 -14.51 -9.46
C LEU A 426 -22.57 -13.12 -9.95
N ARG A 427 -22.02 -13.03 -11.17
CA ARG A 427 -21.77 -11.76 -11.87
C ARG A 427 -23.07 -10.97 -12.05
N ASP A 428 -24.15 -11.61 -12.50
CA ASP A 428 -25.44 -10.93 -12.71
C ASP A 428 -26.02 -10.37 -11.40
N THR A 429 -25.91 -11.14 -10.30
CA THR A 429 -26.27 -10.68 -8.94
C THR A 429 -25.48 -9.44 -8.53
N LEU A 430 -24.16 -9.45 -8.71
CA LEU A 430 -23.31 -8.28 -8.39
C LEU A 430 -23.73 -7.05 -9.19
N HIS A 431 -23.96 -7.19 -10.50
CA HIS A 431 -24.42 -6.07 -11.35
C HIS A 431 -25.80 -5.53 -10.94
N ALA A 432 -26.70 -6.41 -10.47
CA ALA A 432 -27.99 -5.96 -9.92
C ALA A 432 -27.79 -5.14 -8.64
N LEU A 433 -26.92 -5.59 -7.74
CA LEU A 433 -26.66 -4.93 -6.45
C LEU A 433 -25.95 -3.57 -6.58
N VAL A 434 -25.10 -3.36 -7.59
CA VAL A 434 -24.40 -2.08 -7.81
C VAL A 434 -25.10 -1.16 -8.80
N ARG A 435 -26.31 -1.53 -9.27
CA ARG A 435 -27.03 -0.78 -10.31
C ARG A 435 -27.34 0.66 -9.89
N ASP A 436 -27.86 0.81 -8.67
CA ASP A 436 -28.38 2.06 -8.10
C ASP A 436 -27.80 2.38 -6.71
N ALA A 437 -26.79 1.62 -6.29
CA ALA A 437 -26.11 1.75 -5.01
C ALA A 437 -24.63 1.38 -5.15
N VAL A 438 -23.85 1.68 -4.12
CA VAL A 438 -22.44 1.29 -3.98
C VAL A 438 -22.34 0.28 -2.84
N LEU A 439 -21.64 -0.83 -3.07
CA LEU A 439 -21.37 -1.79 -2.00
C LEU A 439 -20.27 -1.23 -1.08
N LEU A 440 -20.49 -1.34 0.23
CA LEU A 440 -19.53 -1.05 1.28
C LEU A 440 -19.20 -2.34 2.04
N LEU A 441 -17.91 -2.62 2.20
CA LEU A 441 -17.43 -3.78 2.95
C LEU A 441 -16.00 -3.55 3.45
N PRO A 442 -15.56 -4.22 4.54
CA PRO A 442 -14.14 -4.29 4.85
C PRO A 442 -13.34 -4.83 3.65
N THR A 443 -12.22 -4.19 3.34
CA THR A 443 -11.38 -4.58 2.20
C THR A 443 -10.67 -5.92 2.45
N VAL A 444 -10.33 -6.16 3.70
CA VAL A 444 -9.61 -7.32 4.23
C VAL A 444 -10.27 -7.72 5.56
N PRO A 445 -10.13 -8.96 6.03
CA PRO A 445 -10.81 -9.42 7.24
C PRO A 445 -10.24 -8.77 8.51
N GLY A 446 -8.95 -8.47 8.52
CA GLY A 446 -8.19 -8.04 9.69
C GLY A 446 -7.01 -7.13 9.34
N PRO A 447 -6.27 -6.65 10.35
CA PRO A 447 -5.03 -5.91 10.13
C PRO A 447 -3.98 -6.78 9.40
N ALA A 448 -2.93 -6.12 8.89
CA ALA A 448 -1.83 -6.80 8.22
C ALA A 448 -1.21 -7.91 9.11
N PRO A 449 -1.08 -9.17 8.63
CA PRO A 449 -0.47 -10.25 9.41
C PRO A 449 0.98 -9.95 9.77
N SER A 450 1.43 -10.44 10.93
CA SER A 450 2.85 -10.36 11.31
C SER A 450 3.74 -11.09 10.29
N ARG A 451 4.92 -10.53 10.01
CA ARG A 451 5.99 -11.21 9.24
C ARG A 451 6.50 -12.48 9.91
N SER A 452 6.33 -12.59 11.22
CA SER A 452 6.69 -13.78 11.99
C SER A 452 5.60 -14.85 11.99
N ALA A 453 4.46 -14.62 11.31
CA ALA A 453 3.42 -15.61 11.18
C ALA A 453 3.91 -16.82 10.37
N THR A 454 3.44 -18.00 10.75
CA THR A 454 3.71 -19.24 10.00
C THR A 454 3.01 -19.23 8.64
N GLY A 455 3.52 -19.99 7.68
CA GLY A 455 2.90 -20.09 6.35
C GLY A 455 1.42 -20.47 6.40
N ALA A 456 1.03 -21.40 7.28
CA ALA A 456 -0.36 -21.80 7.45
C ALA A 456 -1.26 -20.66 7.95
N GLN A 457 -0.77 -19.81 8.87
CA GLN A 457 -1.51 -18.64 9.34
C GLN A 457 -1.67 -17.60 8.23
N VAL A 458 -0.60 -17.35 7.46
CA VAL A 458 -0.66 -16.45 6.29
C VAL A 458 -1.65 -16.96 5.24
N ASP A 459 -1.66 -18.27 4.96
CA ASP A 459 -2.59 -18.87 3.99
C ASP A 459 -4.05 -18.86 4.45
N ALA A 460 -4.31 -19.00 5.75
CA ALA A 460 -5.64 -18.85 6.32
C ALA A 460 -6.16 -17.41 6.11
N VAL A 461 -5.40 -16.40 6.55
CA VAL A 461 -5.76 -14.98 6.36
C VAL A 461 -5.91 -14.63 4.88
N ARG A 462 -5.03 -15.18 4.03
CA ARG A 462 -5.12 -15.04 2.58
C ARG A 462 -6.44 -15.57 2.04
N THR A 463 -6.90 -16.73 2.50
CA THR A 463 -8.17 -17.32 2.04
C THR A 463 -9.36 -16.42 2.41
N ASP A 464 -9.40 -15.92 3.64
CA ASP A 464 -10.46 -15.01 4.09
C ASP A 464 -10.41 -13.66 3.36
N THR A 465 -9.20 -13.16 3.10
CA THR A 465 -9.01 -11.95 2.27
C THR A 465 -9.52 -12.15 0.84
N LEU A 466 -9.30 -13.32 0.25
CA LEU A 466 -9.80 -13.62 -1.10
C LEU A 466 -11.33 -13.71 -1.15
N ARG A 467 -11.99 -14.20 -0.09
CA ARG A 467 -13.47 -14.20 0.01
C ARG A 467 -14.05 -12.79 -0.11
N LEU A 468 -13.39 -11.81 0.51
CA LEU A 468 -13.83 -10.40 0.46
C LEU A 468 -13.50 -9.70 -0.86
N THR A 469 -12.38 -10.06 -1.49
CA THR A 469 -11.85 -9.32 -2.66
C THR A 469 -12.28 -9.90 -4.00
N THR A 470 -12.60 -11.19 -4.07
CA THR A 470 -13.00 -11.91 -5.30
C THR A 470 -14.32 -11.42 -5.93
N PRO A 471 -15.38 -11.06 -5.17
CA PRO A 471 -16.65 -10.64 -5.77
C PRO A 471 -16.51 -9.50 -6.80
N ALA A 472 -15.78 -8.42 -6.45
CA ALA A 472 -15.52 -7.33 -7.40
C ALA A 472 -14.78 -7.80 -8.67
N ALA A 473 -13.91 -8.81 -8.54
CA ALA A 473 -13.19 -9.37 -9.67
C ALA A 473 -14.09 -10.20 -10.59
N VAL A 474 -14.96 -11.03 -10.00
CA VAL A 474 -15.96 -11.83 -10.72
C VAL A 474 -16.90 -10.95 -11.53
N GLY A 475 -17.35 -9.84 -10.92
CA GLY A 475 -18.21 -8.86 -11.58
C GLY A 475 -17.50 -7.96 -12.60
N GLY A 476 -16.16 -7.99 -12.69
CA GLY A 476 -15.40 -7.03 -13.49
C GLY A 476 -15.61 -5.57 -13.06
N LEU A 477 -15.94 -5.36 -11.79
CA LEU A 477 -16.38 -4.07 -11.25
C LEU A 477 -15.19 -3.26 -10.72
N PRO A 478 -15.25 -1.92 -10.81
CA PRO A 478 -14.30 -1.04 -10.15
C PRO A 478 -14.49 -1.15 -8.63
N ALA A 479 -13.38 -1.14 -7.90
CA ALA A 479 -13.39 -1.21 -6.45
C ALA A 479 -12.29 -0.34 -5.85
N LEU A 480 -12.67 0.52 -4.91
CA LEU A 480 -11.80 1.49 -4.25
C LEU A 480 -11.62 1.12 -2.78
N SER A 481 -10.38 0.84 -2.35
CA SER A 481 -10.02 0.76 -0.93
C SER A 481 -9.71 2.16 -0.40
N VAL A 482 -10.41 2.57 0.65
CA VAL A 482 -10.20 3.84 1.36
C VAL A 482 -9.80 3.56 2.80
N PRO A 483 -8.73 4.17 3.34
CA PRO A 483 -8.24 3.88 4.69
C PRO A 483 -9.14 4.56 5.74
N LEU A 484 -10.24 3.91 6.14
CA LEU A 484 -11.26 4.48 7.04
C LEU A 484 -11.34 3.80 8.41
N LEU A 485 -10.72 2.63 8.61
CA LEU A 485 -10.75 1.94 9.89
C LEU A 485 -9.36 1.91 10.52
N THR A 486 -9.37 1.96 11.85
CA THR A 486 -8.21 1.69 12.68
C THR A 486 -8.58 0.61 13.68
N VAL A 487 -7.76 -0.44 13.77
CA VAL A 487 -7.96 -1.58 14.69
C VAL A 487 -6.66 -1.90 15.42
N ASP A 488 -6.73 -2.74 16.45
CA ASP A 488 -5.52 -3.30 17.07
C ASP A 488 -4.88 -4.34 16.16
N GLY A 489 -3.56 -4.24 15.96
CA GLY A 489 -2.77 -5.13 15.12
C GLY A 489 -1.37 -5.41 15.66
N ALA A 490 -0.52 -5.98 14.80
CA ALA A 490 0.85 -6.34 15.17
C ALA A 490 1.68 -5.10 15.50
N GLY A 491 1.90 -4.82 16.79
CA GLY A 491 2.72 -3.69 17.25
C GLY A 491 1.96 -2.41 17.58
N GLY A 492 0.62 -2.45 17.59
CA GLY A 492 -0.25 -1.34 17.98
C GLY A 492 -1.40 -1.12 17.00
N SER A 493 -1.82 0.14 16.86
CA SER A 493 -2.83 0.56 15.89
C SER A 493 -2.44 0.18 14.45
N ALA A 494 -3.40 -0.35 13.69
CA ALA A 494 -3.22 -0.81 12.32
C ALA A 494 -4.40 -0.36 11.44
N PRO A 495 -4.13 0.08 10.19
CA PRO A 495 -5.20 0.48 9.28
C PRO A 495 -5.91 -0.76 8.70
N VAL A 496 -7.21 -0.61 8.49
CA VAL A 496 -8.01 -1.48 7.64
C VAL A 496 -8.84 -0.61 6.68
N GLY A 497 -8.76 -0.93 5.39
CA GLY A 497 -9.49 -0.20 4.36
C GLY A 497 -10.95 -0.61 4.29
N VAL A 498 -11.81 0.33 3.92
CA VAL A 498 -13.20 0.07 3.49
C VAL A 498 -13.24 0.09 1.97
N SER A 499 -13.73 -0.99 1.38
CA SER A 499 -13.90 -1.11 -0.06
C SER A 499 -15.24 -0.52 -0.48
N LEU A 500 -15.23 0.33 -1.49
CA LEU A 500 -16.42 0.78 -2.22
C LEU A 500 -16.43 0.07 -3.57
N VAL A 501 -17.53 -0.60 -3.93
CA VAL A 501 -17.68 -1.27 -5.24
C VAL A 501 -18.90 -0.72 -5.96
N SER A 502 -18.72 -0.25 -7.20
CA SER A 502 -19.79 0.36 -8.00
C SER A 502 -19.93 -0.31 -9.36
N ARG A 503 -20.92 0.11 -10.15
CA ARG A 503 -21.14 -0.39 -11.51
C ARG A 503 -19.94 -0.11 -12.42
N ALA A 504 -19.70 -0.99 -13.38
CA ALA A 504 -18.65 -0.84 -14.40
C ALA A 504 -18.69 0.53 -15.10
N GLY A 505 -17.50 1.08 -15.37
CA GLY A 505 -17.30 2.37 -16.03
C GLY A 505 -17.58 3.59 -15.15
N THR A 506 -17.64 3.43 -13.82
CA THR A 506 -17.84 4.55 -12.87
C THR A 506 -16.60 4.90 -12.05
N ASP A 507 -15.43 4.39 -12.45
CA ASP A 507 -14.14 4.47 -11.78
C ASP A 507 -13.79 5.87 -11.25
N ILE A 508 -13.85 6.89 -12.11
CA ILE A 508 -13.56 8.29 -11.75
C ILE A 508 -14.54 8.79 -10.68
N ALA A 509 -15.84 8.51 -10.85
CA ALA A 509 -16.90 8.92 -9.93
C ALA A 509 -16.83 8.15 -8.60
N LEU A 510 -16.31 6.92 -8.60
CA LEU A 510 -16.05 6.13 -7.40
C LEU A 510 -14.94 6.75 -6.55
N VAL A 511 -13.86 7.25 -7.18
CA VAL A 511 -12.82 8.01 -6.46
C VAL A 511 -13.40 9.31 -5.88
N ARG A 512 -14.21 10.06 -6.64
CA ARG A 512 -14.89 11.27 -6.13
C ARG A 512 -15.77 10.95 -4.92
N LEU A 513 -16.59 9.90 -5.00
CA LEU A 513 -17.45 9.45 -3.90
C LEU A 513 -16.62 9.04 -2.67
N GLY A 514 -15.56 8.25 -2.87
CA GLY A 514 -14.67 7.81 -1.78
C GLY A 514 -14.04 8.99 -1.05
N ARG A 515 -13.60 10.03 -1.77
CA ARG A 515 -13.08 11.28 -1.18
C ARG A 515 -14.13 12.02 -0.36
N ALA A 516 -15.33 12.17 -0.89
CA ALA A 516 -16.43 12.82 -0.18
C ALA A 516 -16.84 12.05 1.08
N LEU A 517 -16.87 10.72 1.00
CA LEU A 517 -17.12 9.83 2.14
C LEU A 517 -16.03 9.96 3.20
N HIS A 518 -14.75 9.91 2.81
CA HIS A 518 -13.63 10.07 3.72
C HIS A 518 -13.67 11.43 4.44
N ALA A 519 -13.87 12.53 3.70
CA ALA A 519 -13.97 13.86 4.30
C ALA A 519 -15.10 13.93 5.34
N ARG A 520 -16.30 13.46 5.00
CA ARG A 520 -17.45 13.43 5.92
C ARG A 520 -17.18 12.64 7.20
N ILE A 521 -16.52 11.50 7.09
CA ILE A 521 -16.17 10.67 8.25
C ILE A 521 -15.13 11.37 9.12
N THR A 522 -14.03 11.85 8.54
CA THR A 522 -12.93 12.47 9.30
C THR A 522 -13.31 13.81 9.94
N GLU A 523 -14.24 14.56 9.33
CA GLU A 523 -14.79 15.79 9.93
C GLU A 523 -15.67 15.50 11.15
N THR A 524 -16.38 14.36 11.17
CA THR A 524 -17.25 13.95 12.27
C THR A 524 -16.46 13.50 13.50
N GLU A 525 -15.24 12.97 13.33
CA GLU A 525 -14.34 12.59 14.42
C GLU A 525 -13.63 13.79 15.09
N SER A 526 -13.65 14.96 14.45
CA SER A 526 -12.97 16.18 14.91
C SER A 526 -13.87 17.11 15.77
N VAL A 527 -15.11 16.70 16.03
CA VAL A 527 -16.13 17.43 16.83
C VAL A 527 -16.49 16.59 18.04
#